data_AF-A0A103Z6J0-F1
#
_entry.id   AF-A0A103Z6J0-F1
#
_cell.length_a   1.000
_cell.length_b   1.000
_cell.length_c   1.000
_cell.angle_alpha   90.00
_cell.angle_beta   90.00
_cell.angle_gamma   90.00
#
_symmetry.space_group_name_H-M   'P 1'
#
loop_
_entity.id
_entity.type
_entity.pdbx_description
1 polymer ?
#
loop_
_entity_poly.entity_id
_entity_poly.type
_entity_poly.pdbx_seq_one_letter_code
_entity_poly.pdbx_strand_id
1 'polypeptide(L)'
;MDSIQTLTDRVAIYLAAYKNYVDIKTKAGLLDSAIFGESLARDLVKIAFGYKDLANLNLKKSFTAVDLGSSEAACAVQVTLTTSADKIVETQQLFFKHHLNDTYNRLMFIILRDKTSRYQNRHIVRQAGSFSFDPDKDILDLGDLFNLLVVEAEPAKLDAFAKRLENELGSTIRHNLQGADLPGEHLQTLFDRHNVKTTDAVQVLKPFGMTREIFSNKMSIAELASRDLVRFVAEQFWVSEDWIDGTYDHIYSGGPGLERATDWRRSLRGAYELVKRVRSNGETLSLIIPAESSLDALDAMEDAVDQEDDSYEYFVLVARKKNDFAVDSYRSVISDTLSYRKCRDGIFLLFVAMELYEIETQKTNYIDIFKTPRALLKGCNMGDKFLVELVDHSGHCVGNHKDFVYYAGGGQLRATQDVPSRLAPFLQEYLTEFVSRRPFSFPATIAFPTAAAPRRGTGLW
;
A
#
# COMPACT_ATOMS: atom_id res chain seq x y z
N MET A 1 -6.29 26.31 6.81
CA MET A 1 -6.02 26.57 8.23
C MET A 1 -7.19 26.00 8.99
N ASP A 2 -6.94 25.06 9.88
CA ASP A 2 -7.99 24.44 10.70
C ASP A 2 -8.62 25.48 11.60
N SER A 3 -9.92 25.35 11.87
CA SER A 3 -10.60 26.25 12.80
C SER A 3 -10.10 26.03 14.23
N ILE A 4 -10.15 27.05 15.09
CA ILE A 4 -9.79 26.93 16.52
C ILE A 4 -10.62 25.81 17.18
N GLN A 5 -11.89 25.65 16.78
CA GLN A 5 -12.75 24.58 17.25
C GLN A 5 -12.20 23.20 16.85
N THR A 6 -11.82 23.03 15.57
CA THR A 6 -11.23 21.79 15.07
C THR A 6 -9.94 21.43 15.82
N LEU A 7 -9.07 22.42 16.08
CA LEU A 7 -7.84 22.21 16.84
C LEU A 7 -8.12 21.86 18.30
N THR A 8 -9.11 22.51 18.91
CA THR A 8 -9.57 22.23 20.28
C THR A 8 -10.11 20.80 20.41
N ASP A 9 -10.97 20.39 19.48
CA ASP A 9 -11.53 19.04 19.44
C ASP A 9 -10.43 18.00 19.26
N ARG A 10 -9.45 18.27 18.38
CA ARG A 10 -8.29 17.40 18.15
C ARG A 10 -7.46 17.23 19.42
N VAL A 11 -7.17 18.30 20.16
CA VAL A 11 -6.47 18.20 21.45
C VAL A 11 -7.30 17.38 22.45
N ALA A 12 -8.61 17.64 22.55
CA ALA A 12 -9.49 16.93 23.48
C ALA A 12 -9.54 15.41 23.21
N ILE A 13 -9.61 15.00 21.94
CA ILE A 13 -9.62 13.59 21.53
C ILE A 13 -8.32 12.89 21.95
N TYR A 14 -7.17 13.44 21.55
CA TYR A 14 -5.88 12.83 21.88
C TYR A 14 -5.60 12.84 23.38
N LEU A 15 -6.02 13.89 24.09
CA LEU A 15 -5.88 13.95 25.53
C LEU A 15 -6.74 12.89 26.23
N ALA A 16 -7.98 12.69 25.78
CA ALA A 16 -8.86 11.65 26.31
C ALA A 16 -8.28 10.24 26.09
N ALA A 17 -7.71 9.98 24.91
CA ALA A 17 -7.05 8.72 24.60
C ALA A 17 -5.83 8.47 25.51
N TYR A 18 -4.96 9.48 25.68
CA TYR A 18 -3.78 9.39 26.54
C TYR A 18 -4.15 9.15 28.01
N LYS A 19 -5.10 9.92 28.54
CA LYS A 19 -5.54 9.77 29.94
C LYS A 19 -6.10 8.38 30.20
N ASN A 20 -6.98 7.88 29.34
CA ASN A 20 -7.52 6.52 29.48
C ASN A 20 -6.44 5.45 29.40
N TYR A 21 -5.47 5.60 28.48
CA TYR A 21 -4.34 4.68 28.36
C TYR A 21 -3.51 4.60 29.65
N VAL A 22 -3.13 5.77 30.20
CA VAL A 22 -2.40 5.88 31.46
C VAL A 22 -3.20 5.28 32.61
N ASP A 23 -4.49 5.57 32.70
CA ASP A 23 -5.36 5.06 33.76
C ASP A 23 -5.50 3.53 33.73
N ILE A 24 -5.65 2.92 32.54
CA ILE A 24 -5.71 1.47 32.36
C ILE A 24 -4.42 0.83 32.86
N LYS A 25 -3.26 1.32 32.42
CA LYS A 25 -1.95 0.79 32.86
C LYS A 25 -1.71 0.96 34.36
N THR A 26 -2.10 2.12 34.89
CA THR A 26 -2.00 2.42 36.33
C THR A 26 -2.83 1.42 37.15
N LYS A 27 -4.09 1.20 36.78
CA LYS A 27 -4.99 0.27 37.47
C LYS A 27 -4.51 -1.18 37.38
N ALA A 28 -3.87 -1.55 36.29
CA ALA A 28 -3.29 -2.87 36.09
C ALA A 28 -1.95 -3.07 36.86
N GLY A 29 -1.40 -2.04 37.49
CA GLY A 29 -0.07 -2.10 38.14
C GLY A 29 1.08 -2.26 37.15
N LEU A 30 0.86 -2.00 35.86
CA LEU A 30 1.80 -2.21 34.75
C LEU A 30 2.58 -0.93 34.40
N LEU A 31 2.85 -0.11 35.40
CA LEU A 31 3.59 1.13 35.21
C LEU A 31 5.06 0.92 35.59
N ASP A 32 5.91 0.84 34.58
CA ASP A 32 7.32 1.22 34.69
C ASP A 32 7.39 2.78 34.75
N SER A 33 6.78 3.36 35.77
CA SER A 33 6.46 4.79 35.87
C SER A 33 7.69 5.65 36.17
N ALA A 34 8.27 6.24 35.13
CA ALA A 34 8.90 7.58 35.10
C ALA A 34 9.24 8.01 33.66
N ILE A 35 9.52 7.04 32.79
CA ILE A 35 10.02 7.31 31.42
C ILE A 35 8.89 7.74 30.47
N PHE A 36 7.65 7.33 30.73
CA PHE A 36 6.53 7.50 29.81
C PHE A 36 5.79 8.85 29.93
N GLY A 37 6.27 9.77 30.76
CA GLY A 37 5.50 10.97 31.11
C GLY A 37 6.30 12.25 31.27
N GLU A 38 7.57 12.17 31.67
CA GLU A 38 8.39 13.38 31.90
C GLU A 38 8.69 14.16 30.61
N SER A 39 9.06 13.46 29.54
CA SER A 39 9.37 14.10 28.25
C SER A 39 8.12 14.73 27.64
N LEU A 40 6.99 14.04 27.71
CA LEU A 40 5.69 14.56 27.30
C LEU A 40 5.31 15.77 28.15
N ALA A 41 5.27 15.63 29.48
CA ALA A 41 4.92 16.71 30.39
C ALA A 41 5.79 17.94 30.16
N ARG A 42 7.10 17.77 29.97
CA ARG A 42 8.01 18.85 29.61
C ARG A 42 7.52 19.59 28.37
N ASP A 43 7.32 18.87 27.27
CA ASP A 43 6.96 19.50 26.00
C ASP A 43 5.57 20.18 26.08
N LEU A 44 4.60 19.56 26.76
CA LEU A 44 3.27 20.14 27.00
C LEU A 44 3.34 21.42 27.85
N VAL A 45 4.16 21.44 28.91
CA VAL A 45 4.38 22.64 29.75
C VAL A 45 5.08 23.74 28.95
N LYS A 46 6.08 23.39 28.13
CA LYS A 46 6.75 24.36 27.24
C LYS A 46 5.75 25.04 26.32
N ILE A 47 4.82 24.27 25.76
CA ILE A 47 3.78 24.79 24.86
C ILE A 47 2.79 25.66 25.63
N ALA A 48 2.23 25.17 26.74
CA ALA A 48 1.20 25.87 27.50
C ALA A 48 1.71 27.18 28.12
N PHE A 49 2.92 27.18 28.69
CA PHE A 49 3.48 28.34 29.40
C PHE A 49 4.50 29.14 28.59
N GLY A 50 4.87 28.69 27.38
CA GLY A 50 5.87 29.36 26.54
C GLY A 50 7.31 29.25 27.07
N TYR A 51 7.60 28.30 27.96
CA TYR A 51 8.95 28.12 28.51
C TYR A 51 9.90 27.54 27.47
N LYS A 52 10.94 28.30 27.10
CA LYS A 52 11.87 27.89 26.03
C LYS A 52 12.99 26.97 26.54
N ASP A 53 13.44 27.20 27.77
CA ASP A 53 14.59 26.54 28.41
C ASP A 53 14.22 25.40 29.38
N LEU A 54 12.93 25.06 29.53
CA LEU A 54 12.51 23.97 30.42
C LEU A 54 13.15 22.64 29.98
N ALA A 55 13.99 22.09 30.85
CA ALA A 55 14.80 20.91 30.60
C ALA A 55 14.70 19.89 31.73
N ASN A 56 14.99 18.62 31.42
CA ASN A 56 15.02 17.55 32.41
C ASN A 56 16.26 17.69 33.31
N LEU A 57 16.05 17.71 34.62
CA LEU A 57 17.07 17.88 35.65
C LEU A 57 17.73 16.54 36.05
N ASN A 58 17.07 15.40 35.81
CA ASN A 58 17.61 14.06 36.09
C ASN A 58 18.84 13.72 35.23
N LEU A 59 19.04 14.39 34.09
CA LEU A 59 20.23 14.24 33.22
C LEU A 59 21.48 14.95 33.77
N LYS A 60 21.32 15.88 34.72
CA LYS A 60 22.41 16.55 35.44
C LYS A 60 22.40 16.01 36.87
N LYS A 61 23.31 15.08 37.19
CA LYS A 61 23.43 14.41 38.50
C LYS A 61 23.37 15.40 39.68
N SER A 62 22.20 15.62 40.31
CA SER A 62 22.07 16.06 41.72
C SER A 62 20.67 16.47 42.25
N PHE A 63 19.58 16.50 41.48
CA PHE A 63 18.29 17.02 42.00
C PHE A 63 17.23 15.94 42.19
N THR A 64 17.17 15.34 43.38
CA THR A 64 16.28 14.22 43.71
C THR A 64 14.82 14.63 43.98
N ALA A 65 14.52 15.93 43.90
CA ALA A 65 13.24 16.50 44.36
C ALA A 65 12.29 16.90 43.22
N VAL A 66 12.80 17.22 42.02
CA VAL A 66 12.03 17.79 40.91
C VAL A 66 12.57 17.29 39.58
N ASP A 67 11.70 17.08 38.60
CA ASP A 67 12.08 16.42 37.34
C ASP A 67 12.55 17.41 36.27
N LEU A 68 11.95 18.60 36.21
CA LEU A 68 12.24 19.62 35.20
C LEU A 68 12.54 20.99 35.84
N GLY A 69 13.29 21.82 35.13
CA GLY A 69 13.61 23.18 35.56
C GLY A 69 13.83 24.15 34.41
N SER A 70 13.40 25.40 34.63
CA SER A 70 13.62 26.56 33.76
C SER A 70 14.27 27.65 34.60
N SER A 71 15.48 28.04 34.23
CA SER A 71 16.22 29.10 34.91
C SER A 71 15.67 30.47 34.50
N GLU A 72 15.24 30.64 33.24
CA GLU A 72 14.63 31.88 32.76
C GLU A 72 13.32 32.19 33.48
N ALA A 73 12.47 31.18 33.68
CA ALA A 73 11.21 31.34 34.40
C ALA A 73 11.36 31.21 35.93
N ALA A 74 12.57 30.92 36.43
CA ALA A 74 12.84 30.56 37.83
C ALA A 74 11.84 29.51 38.38
N CYS A 75 11.47 28.53 37.54
CA CYS A 75 10.42 27.57 37.83
C CYS A 75 10.95 26.12 37.78
N ALA A 76 10.69 25.37 38.85
CA ALA A 76 10.87 23.93 38.90
C ALA A 76 9.55 23.20 38.69
N VAL A 77 9.57 22.02 38.06
CA VAL A 77 8.38 21.22 37.80
C VAL A 77 8.61 19.78 38.26
N GLN A 78 7.71 19.29 39.10
CA GLN A 78 7.58 17.86 39.41
C GLN A 78 6.49 17.25 38.53
N VAL A 79 6.80 16.15 37.85
CA VAL A 79 5.85 15.33 37.11
C VAL A 79 5.46 14.13 37.98
N THR A 80 4.17 13.79 38.05
CA THR A 80 3.72 12.71 38.92
C THR A 80 2.40 12.07 38.45
N LEU A 81 2.20 10.80 38.81
CA LEU A 81 0.91 10.11 38.73
C LEU A 81 0.17 10.08 40.08
N THR A 82 0.86 10.45 41.16
CA THR A 82 0.31 10.48 42.52
C THR A 82 -0.42 11.78 42.76
N THR A 83 -1.64 11.70 43.27
CA THR A 83 -2.51 12.86 43.55
C THR A 83 -2.61 13.20 45.04
N SER A 84 -1.81 12.57 45.91
CA SER A 84 -1.90 12.82 47.36
C SER A 84 -1.24 14.13 47.76
N ALA A 85 -1.81 14.81 48.75
CA ALA A 85 -1.19 16.00 49.34
C ALA A 85 0.16 15.66 50.02
N ASP A 86 0.33 14.42 50.50
CA ASP A 86 1.58 13.97 51.10
C ASP A 86 2.74 14.00 50.11
N LYS A 87 2.50 13.60 48.85
CA LYS A 87 3.51 13.71 47.79
C LYS A 87 3.96 15.15 47.55
N ILE A 88 3.02 16.11 47.64
CA ILE A 88 3.32 17.54 47.52
C ILE A 88 4.23 18.00 48.67
N VAL A 89 3.88 17.64 49.90
CA VAL A 89 4.64 17.99 51.11
C VAL A 89 6.04 17.37 51.06
N GLU A 90 6.17 16.09 50.76
CA GLU A 90 7.46 15.40 50.62
C GLU A 90 8.35 16.06 49.57
N THR A 91 7.77 16.41 48.42
CA THR A 91 8.49 17.07 47.33
C THR A 91 8.98 18.45 47.76
N GLN A 92 8.14 19.26 48.42
CA GLN A 92 8.55 20.55 48.97
C GLN A 92 9.65 20.41 50.03
N GLN A 93 9.56 19.42 50.93
CA GLN A 93 10.59 19.17 51.93
C GLN A 93 11.95 18.89 51.26
N LEU A 94 11.97 18.05 50.23
CA LEU A 94 13.19 17.78 49.46
C LEU A 94 13.67 19.02 48.70
N PHE A 95 12.75 19.79 48.11
CA PHE A 95 13.05 21.03 47.39
C PHE A 95 13.80 22.05 48.27
N PHE A 96 13.31 22.30 49.48
CA PHE A 96 13.98 23.20 50.43
C PHE A 96 15.24 22.58 51.02
N LYS A 97 15.24 21.28 51.34
CA LYS A 97 16.43 20.57 51.87
C LYS A 97 17.62 20.65 50.92
N HIS A 98 17.37 20.65 49.61
CA HIS A 98 18.40 20.74 48.58
C HIS A 98 18.64 22.17 48.08
N HIS A 99 18.12 23.19 48.78
CA HIS A 99 18.29 24.61 48.46
C HIS A 99 17.87 24.98 47.03
N LEU A 100 16.89 24.26 46.45
CA LEU A 100 16.41 24.55 45.10
C LEU A 100 15.68 25.88 45.00
N ASN A 101 15.14 26.35 46.13
CA ASN A 101 14.52 27.66 46.27
C ASN A 101 15.48 28.84 46.00
N ASP A 102 16.80 28.60 46.03
CA ASP A 102 17.79 29.64 45.72
C ASP A 102 17.86 29.92 44.21
N THR A 103 17.44 28.95 43.39
CA THR A 103 17.39 29.06 41.91
C THR A 103 15.96 29.24 41.41
N TYR A 104 15.00 28.54 42.01
CA TYR A 104 13.61 28.51 41.56
C TYR A 104 12.68 29.12 42.60
N ASN A 105 12.00 30.22 42.23
CA ASN A 105 11.03 30.90 43.10
C ASN A 105 9.62 30.30 43.02
N ARG A 106 9.39 29.38 42.07
CA ARG A 106 8.13 28.68 41.86
C ARG A 106 8.38 27.18 41.71
N LEU A 107 7.49 26.38 42.29
CA LEU A 107 7.43 24.93 42.10
C LEU A 107 6.06 24.58 41.54
N MET A 108 6.01 23.87 40.41
CA MET A 108 4.77 23.37 39.82
C MET A 108 4.72 21.84 39.88
N PHE A 109 3.52 21.29 39.97
CA PHE A 109 3.23 19.87 39.87
C PHE A 109 2.37 19.63 38.64
N ILE A 110 2.83 18.74 37.76
CA ILE A 110 2.07 18.25 36.61
C ILE A 110 1.64 16.82 36.90
N ILE A 111 0.34 16.67 37.14
CA ILE A 111 -0.29 15.39 37.40
C ILE A 111 -0.76 14.83 36.05
N LEU A 112 -0.21 13.69 35.65
CA LEU A 112 -0.51 13.08 34.35
C LEU A 112 -1.89 12.42 34.28
N ARG A 113 -2.58 12.32 35.41
CA ARG A 113 -3.97 11.86 35.56
C ARG A 113 -4.83 12.96 36.19
N ASP A 114 -6.11 12.68 36.40
CA ASP A 114 -7.00 13.62 37.09
C ASP A 114 -6.49 13.94 38.50
N LYS A 115 -6.31 15.24 38.77
CA LYS A 115 -5.92 15.72 40.11
C LYS A 115 -7.10 15.62 41.08
N THR A 116 -6.82 15.56 42.38
CA THR A 116 -7.87 15.70 43.40
C THR A 116 -8.34 17.14 43.50
N SER A 117 -9.63 17.33 43.81
CA SER A 117 -10.27 18.65 43.84
C SER A 117 -9.81 19.58 44.98
N ARG A 118 -9.10 19.06 46.00
CA ARG A 118 -8.64 19.85 47.15
C ARG A 118 -7.28 19.35 47.66
N TYR A 119 -6.34 20.28 47.80
CA TYR A 119 -5.04 20.08 48.45
C TYR A 119 -4.97 20.87 49.76
N GLN A 120 -5.73 20.42 50.76
CA GLN A 120 -5.72 21.03 52.09
C GLN A 120 -4.79 20.23 53.01
N ASN A 121 -3.52 20.63 53.07
CA ASN A 121 -2.57 20.11 54.04
C ASN A 121 -1.80 21.28 54.66
N ARG A 122 -1.85 21.38 55.99
CA ARG A 122 -1.21 22.45 56.78
C ARG A 122 0.32 22.47 56.65
N HIS A 123 0.91 21.39 56.15
CA HIS A 123 2.35 21.25 55.95
C HIS A 123 2.81 21.69 54.56
N ILE A 124 1.89 22.08 53.67
CA ILE A 124 2.24 22.71 52.39
C ILE A 124 2.74 24.13 52.65
N VAL A 125 4.00 24.38 52.32
CA VAL A 125 4.62 25.70 52.36
C VAL A 125 4.09 26.50 51.19
N ARG A 126 3.39 27.60 51.48
CA ARG A 126 2.86 28.52 50.46
C ARG A 126 3.82 29.66 50.14
N GLN A 127 4.63 30.08 51.10
CA GLN A 127 5.59 31.17 50.95
C GLN A 127 6.83 30.92 51.80
N ALA A 128 8.01 31.19 51.26
CA ALA A 128 9.29 31.14 51.97
C ALA A 128 10.33 32.03 51.28
N GLY A 129 10.61 33.23 51.81
CA GLY A 129 11.46 34.21 51.13
C GLY A 129 10.85 34.65 49.81
N SER A 130 11.59 34.48 48.70
CA SER A 130 11.10 34.74 47.33
C SER A 130 10.24 33.60 46.76
N PHE A 131 10.20 32.44 47.42
CA PHE A 131 9.41 31.30 46.97
C PHE A 131 7.91 31.52 47.20
N SER A 132 7.10 31.23 46.19
CA SER A 132 5.63 31.25 46.26
C SER A 132 5.04 29.98 45.66
N PHE A 133 4.02 29.44 46.33
CA PHE A 133 3.27 28.27 45.91
C PHE A 133 1.78 28.44 46.22
N ASP A 134 0.97 28.41 45.16
CA ASP A 134 -0.48 28.41 45.20
C ASP A 134 -1.00 27.08 44.65
N PRO A 135 -1.49 26.16 45.50
CA PRO A 135 -1.99 24.86 45.07
C PRO A 135 -3.01 24.91 43.92
N ASP A 136 -3.80 25.99 43.82
CA ASP A 136 -4.82 26.12 42.78
C ASP A 136 -4.22 26.48 41.40
N LYS A 137 -3.01 27.06 41.38
CA LYS A 137 -2.30 27.48 40.16
C LYS A 137 -1.07 26.64 39.84
N ASP A 138 -0.51 25.99 40.85
CA ASP A 138 0.75 25.29 40.80
C ASP A 138 0.58 23.78 40.88
N ILE A 139 -0.62 23.26 41.11
CA ILE A 139 -0.95 21.84 40.92
C ILE A 139 -1.92 21.73 39.76
N LEU A 140 -1.39 21.28 38.62
CA LEU A 140 -2.10 21.19 37.36
C LEU A 140 -2.17 19.74 36.90
N ASP A 141 -3.29 19.37 36.30
CA ASP A 141 -3.38 18.18 35.47
C ASP A 141 -3.43 18.54 33.99
N LEU A 142 -3.51 17.51 33.14
CA LEU A 142 -3.56 17.72 31.69
C LEU A 142 -4.84 18.44 31.23
N GLY A 143 -5.93 18.34 31.99
CA GLY A 143 -7.17 19.09 31.73
C GLY A 143 -7.00 20.58 32.02
N ASP A 144 -6.26 20.93 33.08
CA ASP A 144 -5.91 22.33 33.34
C ASP A 144 -5.04 22.91 32.22
N LEU A 145 -4.05 22.16 31.71
CA LEU A 145 -3.22 22.59 30.58
C LEU A 145 -4.08 22.81 29.32
N PHE A 146 -5.03 21.92 29.05
CA PHE A 146 -5.98 22.10 27.96
C PHE A 146 -6.82 23.36 28.13
N ASN A 147 -7.34 23.61 29.33
CA ASN A 147 -8.13 24.81 29.60
C ASN A 147 -7.32 26.10 29.41
N LEU A 148 -6.03 26.11 29.78
CA LEU A 148 -5.15 27.25 29.51
C LEU A 148 -5.04 27.53 28.00
N LEU A 149 -4.88 26.50 27.19
CA LEU A 149 -4.80 26.64 25.73
C LEU A 149 -6.12 27.12 25.10
N VAL A 150 -7.25 26.63 25.59
CA VAL A 150 -8.58 27.04 25.12
C VAL A 150 -8.86 28.50 25.46
N VAL A 151 -8.49 28.94 26.67
CA VAL A 151 -8.65 30.33 27.10
C VAL A 151 -7.74 31.27 26.31
N GLU A 152 -6.50 30.87 26.04
CA GLU A 152 -5.56 31.65 25.23
C GLU A 152 -5.95 31.69 23.75
N ALA A 153 -6.60 30.63 23.26
CA ALA A 153 -7.10 30.47 21.89
C ALA A 153 -6.03 30.70 20.80
N GLU A 154 -4.76 30.40 21.10
CA GLU A 154 -3.66 30.53 20.15
C GLU A 154 -3.56 29.27 19.26
N PRO A 155 -3.80 29.36 17.94
CA PRO A 155 -3.83 28.19 17.05
C PRO A 155 -2.51 27.43 17.01
N ALA A 156 -1.38 28.15 17.08
CA ALA A 156 -0.05 27.55 17.02
C ALA A 156 0.23 26.64 18.23
N LYS A 157 -0.21 27.05 19.43
CA LYS A 157 -0.07 26.23 20.63
C LYS A 157 -1.00 25.02 20.60
N LEU A 158 -2.26 25.18 20.18
CA LEU A 158 -3.20 24.07 20.05
C LEU A 158 -2.69 23.00 19.07
N ASP A 159 -2.21 23.41 17.89
CA ASP A 159 -1.64 22.46 16.92
C ASP A 159 -0.36 21.79 17.43
N ALA A 160 0.55 22.55 18.06
CA ALA A 160 1.77 21.98 18.64
C ALA A 160 1.45 20.97 19.76
N PHE A 161 0.47 21.28 20.61
CA PHE A 161 0.03 20.40 21.69
C PHE A 161 -0.62 19.11 21.14
N ALA A 162 -1.50 19.25 20.14
CA ALA A 162 -2.11 18.11 19.45
C ALA A 162 -1.06 17.19 18.83
N LYS A 163 -0.13 17.75 18.05
CA LYS A 163 0.98 17.01 17.42
C LYS A 163 1.84 16.28 18.45
N ARG A 164 2.11 16.90 19.59
CA ARG A 164 2.94 16.28 20.64
C ARG A 164 2.24 15.08 21.28
N LEU A 165 0.94 15.21 21.58
CA LEU A 165 0.13 14.09 22.10
C LEU A 165 -0.02 12.97 21.08
N GLU A 166 -0.29 13.32 19.82
CA GLU A 166 -0.40 12.39 18.70
C GLU A 166 0.91 11.61 18.49
N ASN A 167 2.06 12.26 18.58
CA ASN A 167 3.35 11.58 18.49
C ASN A 167 3.60 10.63 19.68
N GLU A 168 3.18 11.01 20.89
CA GLU A 168 3.32 10.12 22.06
C GLU A 168 2.45 8.89 21.91
N LEU A 169 1.15 9.09 21.68
CA LEU A 169 0.19 8.01 21.47
C LEU A 169 0.56 7.16 20.26
N GLY A 170 0.93 7.81 19.17
CA GLY A 170 1.46 7.19 17.96
C GLY A 170 2.64 6.29 18.29
N SER A 171 3.76 6.80 18.80
CA SER A 171 4.92 5.96 19.16
C SER A 171 4.61 4.80 20.11
N THR A 172 3.66 5.00 21.01
CA THR A 172 3.23 4.01 22.01
C THR A 172 2.32 2.92 21.44
N ILE A 173 1.44 3.28 20.51
CA ILE A 173 0.50 2.35 19.87
C ILE A 173 1.17 1.72 18.63
N ARG A 174 2.13 2.41 17.99
CA ARG A 174 2.85 2.03 16.76
C ARG A 174 3.50 0.63 16.84
N HIS A 175 4.07 0.23 17.97
CA HIS A 175 4.62 -1.13 18.11
C HIS A 175 3.55 -2.22 18.31
N ASN A 176 2.31 -1.82 18.63
CA ASN A 176 1.16 -2.71 18.83
C ASN A 176 0.21 -2.73 17.62
N LEU A 177 0.36 -1.81 16.67
CA LEU A 177 -0.36 -1.79 15.40
C LEU A 177 0.39 -2.64 14.38
N GLN A 178 0.33 -3.96 14.50
CA GLN A 178 0.78 -4.83 13.42
C GLN A 178 0.01 -4.47 12.14
N GLY A 179 0.75 -4.03 11.11
CA GLY A 179 0.23 -3.74 9.78
C GLY A 179 -0.25 -2.32 9.48
N ALA A 180 -0.04 -1.34 10.37
CA ALA A 180 -0.40 0.06 10.08
C ALA A 180 0.39 0.68 8.91
N ASP A 181 1.55 0.11 8.57
CA ASP A 181 2.37 0.48 7.44
C ASP A 181 2.10 -0.34 6.18
N LEU A 182 1.21 -1.35 6.22
CA LEU A 182 0.90 -2.21 5.07
C LEU A 182 0.57 -1.41 3.80
N PRO A 183 -0.23 -0.32 3.85
CA PRO A 183 -0.44 0.48 2.65
C PRO A 183 0.82 1.10 2.08
N GLY A 184 1.72 1.55 2.95
CA GLY A 184 3.02 2.05 2.57
C GLY A 184 3.92 0.96 1.99
N GLU A 185 3.92 -0.22 2.61
CA GLU A 185 4.70 -1.38 2.17
C GLU A 185 4.25 -1.88 0.80
N HIS A 186 2.94 -2.02 0.61
CA HIS A 186 2.34 -2.49 -0.63
C HIS A 186 2.50 -1.48 -1.76
N LEU A 187 2.28 -0.18 -1.51
CA LEU A 187 2.54 0.86 -2.50
C LEU A 187 4.01 0.91 -2.90
N GLN A 188 4.94 0.86 -1.94
CA GLN A 188 6.37 0.84 -2.27
C GLN A 188 6.73 -0.41 -3.08
N THR A 189 6.27 -1.59 -2.65
CA THR A 189 6.50 -2.84 -3.38
C THR A 189 5.94 -2.78 -4.80
N LEU A 190 4.74 -2.25 -4.98
CA LEU A 190 4.12 -2.05 -6.29
C LEU A 190 4.98 -1.15 -7.19
N PHE A 191 5.38 0.02 -6.68
CA PHE A 191 6.20 0.95 -7.43
C PHE A 191 7.57 0.36 -7.80
N ASP A 192 8.22 -0.32 -6.87
CA ASP A 192 9.52 -0.96 -7.10
C ASP A 192 9.40 -2.07 -8.15
N ARG A 193 8.40 -2.95 -8.02
CA ARG A 193 8.18 -4.07 -8.96
C ARG A 193 7.80 -3.61 -10.37
N HIS A 194 7.16 -2.46 -10.51
CA HIS A 194 6.84 -1.88 -11.81
C HIS A 194 7.92 -0.91 -12.32
N ASN A 195 9.07 -0.81 -11.64
CA ASN A 195 10.16 0.11 -11.98
C ASN A 195 9.72 1.58 -12.09
N VAL A 196 8.81 2.01 -11.21
CA VAL A 196 8.33 3.40 -11.16
C VAL A 196 9.42 4.29 -10.60
N LYS A 197 9.80 5.33 -11.34
CA LYS A 197 10.79 6.30 -10.86
C LYS A 197 10.15 7.20 -9.81
N THR A 198 10.92 7.54 -8.78
CA THR A 198 10.51 8.50 -7.76
C THR A 198 10.01 9.83 -8.34
N THR A 199 10.63 10.31 -9.42
CA THR A 199 10.19 11.56 -10.09
C THR A 199 8.78 11.44 -10.65
N ASP A 200 8.46 10.29 -11.25
CA ASP A 200 7.19 10.06 -11.93
C ASP A 200 6.11 9.83 -10.87
N ALA A 201 6.38 9.02 -9.85
CA ALA A 201 5.48 8.81 -8.72
C ALA A 201 5.12 10.12 -8.00
N VAL A 202 6.11 10.94 -7.64
CA VAL A 202 5.87 12.21 -6.96
C VAL A 202 5.08 13.18 -7.84
N GLN A 203 5.36 13.23 -9.15
CA GLN A 203 4.65 14.10 -10.07
C GLN A 203 3.18 13.69 -10.23
N VAL A 204 2.92 12.41 -10.43
CA VAL A 204 1.56 11.86 -10.62
C VAL A 204 0.74 11.96 -9.35
N LEU A 205 1.34 11.67 -8.18
CA LEU A 205 0.65 11.67 -6.89
C LEU A 205 0.63 13.03 -6.19
N LYS A 206 1.21 14.07 -6.80
CA LYS A 206 1.20 15.44 -6.29
C LYS A 206 -0.20 15.95 -5.90
N PRO A 207 -1.30 15.66 -6.64
CA PRO A 207 -2.65 16.08 -6.25
C PRO A 207 -3.11 15.52 -4.91
N PHE A 208 -2.54 14.40 -4.46
CA PHE A 208 -2.82 13.78 -3.16
C PHE A 208 -1.88 14.27 -2.05
N GLY A 209 -0.98 15.23 -2.34
CA GLY A 209 -0.01 15.75 -1.37
C GLY A 209 1.33 15.00 -1.35
N MET A 210 1.61 14.12 -2.32
CA MET A 210 2.86 13.37 -2.38
C MET A 210 4.07 14.30 -2.55
N THR A 211 5.10 14.08 -1.73
CA THR A 211 6.40 14.74 -1.82
C THR A 211 7.52 13.70 -1.87
N ARG A 212 8.75 14.11 -2.22
CA ARG A 212 9.91 13.22 -2.19
C ARG A 212 10.22 12.69 -0.78
N GLU A 213 10.00 13.51 0.23
CA GLU A 213 10.20 13.13 1.63
C GLU A 213 9.21 12.03 2.02
N ILE A 214 7.93 12.22 1.71
CA ILE A 214 6.89 11.22 1.94
C ILE A 214 7.19 9.92 1.18
N PHE A 215 7.51 10.00 -0.11
CA PHE A 215 7.79 8.82 -0.94
C PHE A 215 9.00 8.00 -0.47
N SER A 216 9.93 8.61 0.27
CA SER A 216 11.12 7.91 0.78
C SER A 216 10.86 7.04 2.02
N ASN A 217 9.67 7.15 2.63
CA ASN A 217 9.35 6.51 3.89
C ASN A 217 8.00 5.78 3.78
N LYS A 218 8.01 4.45 3.91
CA LYS A 218 6.79 3.61 3.87
C LYS A 218 5.70 4.15 4.79
N MET A 219 6.06 4.56 6.01
CA MET A 219 5.09 5.02 6.99
C MET A 219 4.44 6.34 6.55
N SER A 220 5.23 7.27 6.02
CA SER A 220 4.69 8.52 5.48
C SER A 220 3.79 8.27 4.26
N ILE A 221 4.12 7.29 3.40
CA ILE A 221 3.24 6.88 2.30
C ILE A 221 1.91 6.35 2.85
N ALA A 222 1.94 5.48 3.86
CA ALA A 222 0.74 4.91 4.44
C ALA A 222 -0.15 5.98 5.11
N GLU A 223 0.44 6.96 5.81
CA GLU A 223 -0.29 8.10 6.37
C GLU A 223 -0.97 8.95 5.27
N LEU A 224 -0.37 9.01 4.08
CA LEU A 224 -0.94 9.71 2.92
C LEU A 224 -1.95 8.87 2.13
N ALA A 225 -2.00 7.54 2.35
CA ALA A 225 -2.77 6.58 1.56
C ALA A 225 -4.29 6.68 1.82
N SER A 226 -4.88 7.84 1.52
CA SER A 226 -6.31 8.04 1.51
C SER A 226 -7.00 7.11 0.52
N ARG A 227 -8.29 6.83 0.75
CA ARG A 227 -9.10 5.98 -0.14
C ARG A 227 -9.04 6.42 -1.61
N ASP A 228 -9.04 7.72 -1.88
CA ASP A 228 -8.98 8.23 -3.25
C ASP A 228 -7.60 8.02 -3.89
N LEU A 229 -6.51 8.13 -3.12
CA LEU A 229 -5.16 7.79 -3.59
C LEU A 229 -5.07 6.30 -3.90
N VAL A 230 -5.52 5.45 -2.96
CA VAL A 230 -5.50 3.99 -3.10
C VAL A 230 -6.27 3.56 -4.35
N ARG A 231 -7.51 4.04 -4.53
CA ARG A 231 -8.31 3.77 -5.73
C ARG A 231 -7.61 4.20 -7.01
N PHE A 232 -7.07 5.42 -7.02
CA PHE A 232 -6.35 5.93 -8.19
C PHE A 232 -5.15 5.02 -8.54
N VAL A 233 -4.32 4.64 -7.56
CA VAL A 233 -3.18 3.76 -7.81
C VAL A 233 -3.65 2.36 -8.24
N ALA A 234 -4.65 1.78 -7.58
CA ALA A 234 -5.23 0.49 -7.94
C ALA A 234 -5.68 0.45 -9.41
N GLU A 235 -6.38 1.50 -9.87
CA GLU A 235 -6.80 1.65 -11.27
C GLU A 235 -5.63 1.72 -12.25
N GLN A 236 -4.54 2.42 -11.89
CA GLN A 236 -3.37 2.61 -12.75
C GLN A 236 -2.52 1.34 -12.90
N PHE A 237 -2.57 0.44 -11.92
CA PHE A 237 -1.80 -0.80 -11.91
C PHE A 237 -2.65 -2.07 -12.07
N TRP A 238 -3.98 -1.91 -12.14
CA TRP A 238 -4.96 -3.00 -12.19
C TRP A 238 -4.78 -4.04 -11.07
N VAL A 239 -4.54 -3.53 -9.85
CA VAL A 239 -4.45 -4.32 -8.61
C VAL A 239 -5.66 -4.03 -7.71
N SER A 240 -5.84 -4.82 -6.65
CA SER A 240 -6.93 -4.64 -5.69
C SER A 240 -6.70 -3.45 -4.77
N GLU A 241 -7.73 -2.62 -4.56
CA GLU A 241 -7.74 -1.60 -3.49
C GLU A 241 -7.56 -2.24 -2.11
N ASP A 242 -8.25 -3.36 -1.87
CA ASP A 242 -8.21 -4.13 -0.61
C ASP A 242 -6.83 -4.74 -0.35
N TRP A 243 -6.05 -4.99 -1.42
CA TRP A 243 -4.67 -5.40 -1.26
C TRP A 243 -3.81 -4.21 -0.86
N ILE A 244 -3.92 -3.10 -1.59
CA ILE A 244 -3.15 -1.89 -1.26
C ILE A 244 -3.43 -1.46 0.18
N ASP A 245 -4.67 -1.44 0.66
CA ASP A 245 -4.96 -1.00 2.02
C ASP A 245 -4.64 -2.04 3.12
N GLY A 246 -4.27 -3.27 2.73
CA GLY A 246 -3.90 -4.35 3.64
C GLY A 246 -5.07 -5.11 4.24
N THR A 247 -6.30 -4.91 3.76
CA THR A 247 -7.48 -5.67 4.19
C THR A 247 -7.59 -7.05 3.54
N TYR A 248 -6.86 -7.29 2.45
CA TYR A 248 -6.82 -8.54 1.72
C TYR A 248 -5.40 -8.90 1.26
N ASP A 249 -5.02 -10.17 1.38
CA ASP A 249 -3.64 -10.60 1.13
C ASP A 249 -3.29 -10.75 -0.35
N HIS A 250 -4.29 -10.88 -1.23
CA HIS A 250 -4.06 -11.17 -2.65
C HIS A 250 -4.07 -9.91 -3.51
N ILE A 251 -3.02 -9.73 -4.33
CA ILE A 251 -2.79 -8.58 -5.20
C ILE A 251 -3.97 -8.26 -6.12
N TYR A 252 -4.75 -9.27 -6.53
CA TYR A 252 -5.86 -9.14 -7.47
C TYR A 252 -7.18 -9.57 -6.82
N SER A 253 -8.21 -8.72 -6.86
CA SER A 253 -9.54 -9.07 -6.34
C SER A 253 -10.24 -10.05 -7.30
N GLY A 254 -10.55 -11.26 -6.82
CA GLY A 254 -11.27 -12.27 -7.59
C GLY A 254 -10.41 -13.16 -8.50
N GLY A 255 -9.09 -13.20 -8.29
CA GLY A 255 -8.12 -13.95 -9.10
C GLY A 255 -7.77 -13.24 -10.41
N PRO A 256 -6.61 -13.54 -11.05
CA PRO A 256 -6.25 -12.88 -12.29
C PRO A 256 -7.17 -13.33 -13.43
N GLY A 257 -8.04 -12.45 -13.93
CA GLY A 257 -8.76 -12.67 -15.18
C GLY A 257 -10.20 -12.17 -15.13
N LEU A 258 -10.49 -11.10 -15.86
CA LEU A 258 -11.83 -10.53 -15.93
C LEU A 258 -12.76 -11.28 -16.90
N GLU A 259 -12.21 -11.96 -17.91
CA GLU A 259 -13.01 -12.67 -18.90
C GLU A 259 -13.45 -14.05 -18.38
N ARG A 260 -14.52 -14.09 -17.58
CA ARG A 260 -15.14 -15.35 -17.12
C ARG A 260 -15.85 -16.12 -18.24
N ALA A 261 -16.11 -15.46 -19.37
CA ALA A 261 -16.76 -16.08 -20.52
C ALA A 261 -15.78 -17.01 -21.26
N THR A 262 -16.26 -18.19 -21.62
CA THR A 262 -15.45 -19.22 -22.29
C THR A 262 -15.58 -19.18 -23.82
N ASP A 263 -16.22 -18.13 -24.34
CA ASP A 263 -16.57 -18.02 -25.77
C ASP A 263 -15.35 -17.90 -26.66
N TRP A 264 -14.26 -17.30 -26.15
CA TRP A 264 -12.98 -17.17 -26.88
C TRP A 264 -12.39 -18.52 -27.32
N ARG A 265 -12.60 -19.57 -26.51
CA ARG A 265 -12.15 -20.95 -26.80
C ARG A 265 -13.22 -21.83 -27.44
N ARG A 266 -14.42 -21.30 -27.68
CA ARG A 266 -15.57 -22.04 -28.24
C ARG A 266 -16.00 -21.51 -29.60
N SER A 267 -15.56 -20.32 -30.00
CA SER A 267 -15.87 -19.71 -31.29
C SER A 267 -14.84 -18.67 -31.72
N LEU A 268 -14.60 -18.59 -33.02
CA LEU A 268 -13.76 -17.51 -33.59
C LEU A 268 -14.39 -16.13 -33.40
N ARG A 269 -15.73 -16.04 -33.35
CA ARG A 269 -16.44 -14.80 -33.01
C ARG A 269 -16.10 -14.32 -31.60
N GLY A 270 -16.13 -15.22 -30.61
CA GLY A 270 -15.78 -14.89 -29.24
C GLY A 270 -14.34 -14.40 -29.12
N ALA A 271 -13.40 -15.09 -29.79
CA ALA A 271 -12.00 -14.68 -29.86
C ALA A 271 -11.84 -13.30 -30.52
N TYR A 272 -12.55 -13.05 -31.62
CA TYR A 272 -12.54 -11.77 -32.33
C TYR A 272 -13.04 -10.61 -31.48
N GLU A 273 -14.19 -10.77 -30.82
CA GLU A 273 -14.76 -9.72 -29.96
C GLU A 273 -13.87 -9.43 -28.74
N LEU A 274 -13.16 -10.45 -28.22
CA LEU A 274 -12.14 -10.26 -27.18
C LEU A 274 -10.99 -9.39 -27.70
N VAL A 275 -10.37 -9.78 -28.82
CA VAL A 275 -9.28 -9.01 -29.43
C VAL A 275 -9.72 -7.57 -29.71
N LYS A 276 -10.89 -7.40 -30.34
CA LYS A 276 -11.46 -6.09 -30.67
C LYS A 276 -11.63 -5.20 -29.43
N ARG A 277 -12.17 -5.75 -28.33
CA ARG A 277 -12.39 -5.02 -27.07
C ARG A 277 -11.08 -4.58 -26.41
N VAL A 278 -10.08 -5.46 -26.35
CA VAL A 278 -8.76 -5.13 -25.79
C VAL A 278 -8.09 -4.05 -26.64
N ARG A 279 -8.09 -4.21 -27.97
CA ARG A 279 -7.46 -3.24 -28.88
C ARG A 279 -8.18 -1.89 -28.90
N SER A 280 -9.51 -1.85 -28.77
CA SER A 280 -10.25 -0.58 -28.67
C SER A 280 -9.89 0.25 -27.43
N ASN A 281 -9.35 -0.38 -26.39
CA ASN A 281 -8.88 0.30 -25.17
C ASN A 281 -7.43 0.83 -25.29
N GLY A 282 -6.78 0.61 -26.44
CA GLY A 282 -5.39 0.96 -26.68
C GLY A 282 -4.40 0.00 -26.02
N GLU A 283 -4.83 -1.21 -25.68
CA GLU A 283 -4.03 -2.22 -24.97
C GLU A 283 -3.41 -3.21 -25.95
N THR A 284 -2.19 -3.68 -25.71
CA THR A 284 -1.56 -4.80 -26.44
C THR A 284 -1.79 -6.12 -25.71
N LEU A 285 -1.68 -7.25 -26.42
CA LEU A 285 -1.88 -8.57 -25.85
C LEU A 285 -0.56 -9.34 -25.79
N SER A 286 -0.37 -10.08 -24.70
CA SER A 286 0.72 -11.04 -24.57
C SER A 286 0.21 -12.35 -23.99
N LEU A 287 0.56 -13.46 -24.63
CA LEU A 287 0.29 -14.81 -24.17
C LEU A 287 1.50 -15.30 -23.37
N ILE A 288 1.27 -15.73 -22.14
CA ILE A 288 2.32 -16.22 -21.25
C ILE A 288 2.06 -17.69 -20.96
N ILE A 289 3.01 -18.55 -21.32
CA ILE A 289 2.96 -20.00 -21.11
C ILE A 289 4.13 -20.46 -20.21
N PRO A 290 4.06 -21.66 -19.62
CA PRO A 290 5.18 -22.20 -18.86
C PRO A 290 6.42 -22.37 -19.76
N ALA A 291 7.61 -22.17 -19.18
CA ALA A 291 8.86 -22.25 -19.92
C ALA A 291 9.13 -23.64 -20.48
N GLU A 292 8.63 -24.66 -19.78
CA GLU A 292 8.74 -26.07 -20.08
C GLU A 292 7.83 -26.51 -21.25
N SER A 293 6.80 -25.72 -21.57
CA SER A 293 5.82 -26.03 -22.63
C SER A 293 6.23 -25.44 -23.97
N SER A 294 5.72 -26.00 -25.07
CA SER A 294 5.89 -25.43 -26.41
C SER A 294 4.56 -25.41 -27.16
N LEU A 295 4.23 -24.27 -27.79
CA LEU A 295 2.96 -24.09 -28.49
C LEU A 295 2.74 -25.10 -29.62
N ASP A 296 3.80 -25.48 -30.33
CA ASP A 296 3.80 -26.47 -31.41
C ASP A 296 3.71 -27.94 -30.92
N ALA A 297 3.87 -28.16 -29.62
CA ALA A 297 3.81 -29.47 -28.97
C ALA A 297 2.68 -29.57 -27.92
N LEU A 298 1.87 -28.53 -27.76
CA LEU A 298 0.73 -28.47 -26.83
C LEU A 298 -0.24 -29.64 -26.98
N ASP A 299 -0.36 -30.20 -28.18
CA ASP A 299 -1.24 -31.32 -28.47
C ASP A 299 -0.77 -32.66 -27.93
N ALA A 300 0.52 -32.78 -27.62
CA ALA A 300 1.06 -33.94 -26.94
C ALA A 300 0.78 -33.92 -25.43
N MET A 301 0.32 -32.79 -24.89
CA MET A 301 -0.05 -32.68 -23.48
C MET A 301 -1.35 -33.44 -23.21
N GLU A 302 -1.32 -34.27 -22.17
CA GLU A 302 -2.49 -34.93 -21.63
C GLU A 302 -3.39 -33.93 -20.88
N ASP A 303 -4.68 -34.24 -20.83
CA ASP A 303 -5.62 -33.42 -20.09
C ASP A 303 -5.53 -33.72 -18.59
N ALA A 304 -5.11 -32.72 -17.81
CA ALA A 304 -5.02 -32.78 -16.36
C ALA A 304 -6.14 -31.95 -15.72
N VAL A 305 -6.82 -32.51 -14.73
CA VAL A 305 -7.93 -31.85 -14.01
C VAL A 305 -7.55 -31.49 -12.57
N ASP A 306 -6.66 -32.27 -11.96
CA ASP A 306 -6.19 -32.05 -10.59
C ASP A 306 -5.06 -31.00 -10.58
N GLN A 307 -5.23 -29.92 -9.83
CA GLN A 307 -4.28 -28.81 -9.74
C GLN A 307 -2.98 -29.18 -9.02
N GLU A 308 -2.98 -30.30 -8.29
CA GLU A 308 -1.81 -30.86 -7.63
C GLU A 308 -1.03 -31.82 -8.54
N ASP A 309 -1.54 -32.14 -9.73
CA ASP A 309 -0.84 -32.98 -10.70
C ASP A 309 0.35 -32.24 -11.32
N ASP A 310 1.50 -32.90 -11.43
CA ASP A 310 2.72 -32.34 -12.03
C ASP A 310 2.54 -31.98 -13.52
N SER A 311 1.53 -32.53 -14.20
CA SER A 311 1.14 -32.21 -15.57
C SER A 311 0.11 -31.08 -15.66
N TYR A 312 -0.38 -30.58 -14.53
CA TYR A 312 -1.29 -29.44 -14.50
C TYR A 312 -0.54 -28.14 -14.80
N GLU A 313 -0.94 -27.50 -15.91
CA GLU A 313 -0.33 -26.26 -16.39
C GLU A 313 -1.38 -25.17 -16.57
N TYR A 314 -0.95 -23.93 -16.31
CA TYR A 314 -1.72 -22.72 -16.52
C TYR A 314 -1.04 -21.86 -17.58
N PHE A 315 -1.85 -21.06 -18.27
CA PHE A 315 -1.36 -19.94 -19.07
C PHE A 315 -2.13 -18.68 -18.68
N VAL A 316 -1.54 -17.53 -18.98
CA VAL A 316 -2.22 -16.24 -18.78
C VAL A 316 -2.15 -15.44 -20.08
N LEU A 317 -3.29 -14.92 -20.53
CA LEU A 317 -3.34 -13.86 -21.53
C LEU A 317 -3.43 -12.53 -20.80
N VAL A 318 -2.42 -11.69 -20.95
CA VAL A 318 -2.37 -10.35 -20.33
C VAL A 318 -2.62 -9.26 -21.36
N ALA A 319 -3.28 -8.20 -20.92
CA ALA A 319 -3.36 -6.94 -21.65
C ALA A 319 -2.39 -5.95 -21.01
N ARG A 320 -1.65 -5.22 -21.86
CA ARG A 320 -0.63 -4.25 -21.46
C ARG A 320 -0.98 -2.86 -21.94
N LYS A 321 -0.76 -1.85 -21.11
CA LYS A 321 -0.85 -0.42 -21.48
C LYS A 321 0.09 0.43 -20.62
N LYS A 322 0.59 1.54 -21.17
CA LYS A 322 1.28 2.56 -20.38
C LYS A 322 0.29 3.28 -19.45
N ASN A 323 0.64 3.39 -18.18
CA ASN A 323 -0.13 4.13 -17.19
C ASN A 323 0.41 5.56 -16.99
N ASP A 324 -0.22 6.33 -16.11
CA ASP A 324 0.15 7.73 -15.86
C ASP A 324 1.55 7.88 -15.22
N PHE A 325 2.09 6.80 -14.64
CA PHE A 325 3.45 6.72 -14.08
C PHE A 325 4.52 6.42 -15.13
N ALA A 326 4.16 6.44 -16.43
CA ALA A 326 5.04 6.14 -17.56
C ALA A 326 5.62 4.72 -17.58
N VAL A 327 5.09 3.81 -16.76
CA VAL A 327 5.45 2.39 -16.73
C VAL A 327 4.38 1.55 -17.41
N ASP A 328 4.74 0.31 -17.76
CA ASP A 328 3.77 -0.64 -18.28
C ASP A 328 2.95 -1.24 -17.14
N SER A 329 1.64 -1.19 -17.32
CA SER A 329 0.65 -1.82 -16.46
C SER A 329 0.08 -3.03 -17.17
N TYR A 330 -0.25 -4.06 -16.39
CA TYR A 330 -0.69 -5.35 -16.90
C TYR A 330 -1.95 -5.79 -16.17
N ARG A 331 -2.97 -6.17 -16.93
CA ARG A 331 -4.17 -6.83 -16.38
C ARG A 331 -4.32 -8.20 -16.98
N SER A 332 -4.77 -9.15 -16.17
CA SER A 332 -5.13 -10.47 -16.68
C SER A 332 -6.44 -10.38 -17.48
N VAL A 333 -6.39 -10.85 -18.73
CA VAL A 333 -7.56 -11.02 -19.58
C VAL A 333 -8.13 -12.41 -19.36
N ILE A 334 -7.28 -13.43 -19.48
CA ILE A 334 -7.60 -14.85 -19.29
C ILE A 334 -6.54 -15.45 -18.37
N SER A 335 -6.97 -16.17 -17.33
CA SER A 335 -6.15 -17.16 -16.63
C SER A 335 -6.91 -18.48 -16.70
N ASP A 336 -6.36 -19.48 -17.38
CA ASP A 336 -7.06 -20.74 -17.59
C ASP A 336 -6.06 -21.91 -17.72
N THR A 337 -6.61 -23.12 -17.72
CA THR A 337 -5.85 -24.36 -17.69
C THR A 337 -5.27 -24.64 -19.07
N LEU A 338 -3.95 -24.58 -19.22
CA LEU A 338 -3.27 -24.96 -20.46
C LEU A 338 -3.42 -26.47 -20.72
N SER A 339 -3.42 -27.28 -19.66
CA SER A 339 -3.68 -28.72 -19.76
C SER A 339 -5.12 -29.05 -20.19
N TYR A 340 -6.03 -28.09 -20.34
CA TYR A 340 -7.35 -28.37 -20.93
C TYR A 340 -7.37 -28.20 -22.45
N ARG A 341 -7.70 -29.26 -23.20
CA ARG A 341 -7.64 -29.25 -24.66
C ARG A 341 -8.36 -28.07 -25.34
N LYS A 342 -9.56 -27.69 -24.86
CA LYS A 342 -10.28 -26.57 -25.48
C LYS A 342 -9.55 -25.24 -25.29
N CYS A 343 -8.79 -25.06 -24.20
CA CYS A 343 -7.93 -23.87 -24.07
C CYS A 343 -6.83 -23.85 -25.12
N ARG A 344 -6.14 -24.98 -25.31
CA ARG A 344 -5.08 -25.12 -26.30
C ARG A 344 -5.62 -24.78 -27.70
N ASP A 345 -6.77 -25.35 -28.07
CA ASP A 345 -7.44 -25.07 -29.33
C ASP A 345 -7.87 -23.59 -29.46
N GLY A 346 -8.38 -23.02 -28.36
CA GLY A 346 -8.80 -21.63 -28.27
C GLY A 346 -7.66 -20.62 -28.47
N ILE A 347 -6.42 -20.96 -28.08
CA ILE A 347 -5.26 -20.09 -28.30
C ILE A 347 -5.06 -19.86 -29.80
N PHE A 348 -5.20 -20.90 -30.63
CA PHE A 348 -5.10 -20.76 -32.09
C PHE A 348 -6.28 -20.00 -32.69
N LEU A 349 -7.48 -20.05 -32.08
CA LEU A 349 -8.59 -19.16 -32.46
C LEU A 349 -8.25 -17.70 -32.16
N LEU A 350 -7.58 -17.39 -31.06
CA LEU A 350 -7.10 -16.03 -30.76
C LEU A 350 -6.07 -15.55 -31.79
N PHE A 351 -5.20 -16.44 -32.27
CA PHE A 351 -4.22 -16.11 -33.32
C PHE A 351 -4.91 -15.77 -34.63
N VAL A 352 -5.87 -16.61 -35.08
CA VAL A 352 -6.68 -16.31 -36.27
C VAL A 352 -7.46 -15.00 -36.08
N ALA A 353 -8.07 -14.79 -34.91
CA ALA A 353 -8.83 -13.58 -34.60
C ALA A 353 -7.98 -12.31 -34.69
N MET A 354 -6.72 -12.35 -34.23
CA MET A 354 -5.81 -11.21 -34.34
C MET A 354 -5.48 -10.87 -35.79
N GLU A 355 -5.24 -11.87 -36.63
CA GLU A 355 -5.03 -11.65 -38.08
C GLU A 355 -6.26 -11.04 -38.76
N LEU A 356 -7.45 -11.53 -38.44
CA LEU A 356 -8.68 -10.94 -38.96
C LEU A 356 -8.86 -9.50 -38.49
N TYR A 357 -8.54 -9.20 -37.22
CA TYR A 357 -8.64 -7.84 -36.69
C TYR A 357 -7.64 -6.88 -37.37
N GLU A 358 -6.42 -7.35 -37.65
CA GLU A 358 -5.43 -6.60 -38.43
C GLU A 358 -5.92 -6.32 -39.86
N ILE A 359 -6.55 -7.31 -40.52
CA ILE A 359 -7.16 -7.11 -41.84
C ILE A 359 -8.30 -6.07 -41.79
N GLU A 360 -9.19 -6.14 -40.79
CA GLU A 360 -10.29 -5.17 -40.64
C GLU A 360 -9.76 -3.76 -40.40
N THR A 361 -8.72 -3.62 -39.58
CA THR A 361 -8.24 -2.31 -39.11
C THR A 361 -7.09 -1.73 -39.92
N GLN A 362 -6.46 -2.52 -40.79
CA GLN A 362 -5.25 -2.16 -41.54
C GLN A 362 -4.11 -1.66 -40.63
N LYS A 363 -4.05 -2.20 -39.41
CA LYS A 363 -3.03 -1.89 -38.41
C LYS A 363 -2.33 -3.17 -38.02
N THR A 364 -1.01 -3.15 -38.05
CA THR A 364 -0.21 -4.29 -37.58
C THR A 364 -0.44 -4.49 -36.09
N ASN A 365 -0.80 -5.71 -35.70
CA ASN A 365 -1.00 -6.07 -34.31
C ASN A 365 -0.28 -7.39 -34.01
N TYR A 366 0.08 -7.58 -32.74
CA TYR A 366 0.72 -8.78 -32.27
C TYR A 366 0.07 -9.28 -30.98
N ILE A 367 -0.03 -10.61 -30.86
CA ILE A 367 -0.05 -11.29 -29.57
C ILE A 367 1.37 -11.81 -29.37
N ASP A 368 2.15 -11.10 -28.55
CA ASP A 368 3.50 -11.52 -28.20
C ASP A 368 3.46 -12.75 -27.29
N ILE A 369 4.42 -13.66 -27.44
CA ILE A 369 4.44 -14.92 -26.70
C ILE A 369 5.64 -14.92 -25.76
N PHE A 370 5.37 -15.09 -24.48
CA PHE A 370 6.35 -15.16 -23.42
C PHE A 370 6.37 -16.55 -22.78
N LYS A 371 7.57 -16.98 -22.41
CA LYS A 371 7.81 -18.14 -21.56
C LYS A 371 8.25 -17.70 -20.18
N THR A 372 7.69 -18.33 -19.14
CA THR A 372 8.00 -18.01 -17.74
C THR A 372 8.03 -19.28 -16.88
N PRO A 373 8.86 -19.38 -15.83
CA PRO A 373 8.81 -20.48 -14.89
C PRO A 373 7.41 -20.76 -14.34
N ARG A 374 6.99 -22.03 -14.33
CA ARG A 374 5.65 -22.45 -13.87
C ARG A 374 5.29 -21.93 -12.47
N ALA A 375 6.26 -21.87 -11.55
CA ALA A 375 6.05 -21.39 -10.19
C ALA A 375 5.57 -19.92 -10.13
N LEU A 376 6.03 -19.06 -11.04
CA LEU A 376 5.61 -17.66 -11.09
C LEU A 376 4.20 -17.51 -11.65
N LEU A 377 3.84 -18.32 -12.65
CA LEU A 377 2.46 -18.39 -13.16
C LEU A 377 1.49 -18.83 -12.05
N LYS A 378 1.85 -19.87 -11.29
CA LYS A 378 1.07 -20.33 -10.13
C LYS A 378 0.94 -19.22 -9.08
N GLY A 379 2.04 -18.54 -8.75
CA GLY A 379 2.02 -17.40 -7.83
C GLY A 379 1.14 -16.24 -8.29
N CYS A 380 1.13 -15.91 -9.58
CA CYS A 380 0.24 -14.88 -10.12
C CYS A 380 -1.22 -15.33 -10.04
N ASN A 381 -1.51 -16.59 -10.37
CA ASN A 381 -2.85 -17.18 -10.24
C ASN A 381 -3.37 -17.17 -8.81
N MET A 382 -2.47 -17.42 -7.84
CA MET A 382 -2.75 -17.32 -6.41
C MET A 382 -2.82 -15.87 -5.91
N GLY A 383 -2.42 -14.87 -6.70
CA GLY A 383 -2.44 -13.47 -6.29
C GLY A 383 -1.27 -13.05 -5.41
N ASP A 384 -0.20 -13.84 -5.36
CA ASP A 384 1.00 -13.61 -4.52
C ASP A 384 2.16 -12.98 -5.31
N LYS A 385 2.00 -12.85 -6.63
CA LYS A 385 2.98 -12.31 -7.58
C LYS A 385 2.34 -11.35 -8.56
N PHE A 386 3.09 -10.33 -8.98
CA PHE A 386 2.59 -9.37 -9.97
C PHE A 386 2.72 -9.93 -11.40
N LEU A 387 1.76 -9.60 -12.26
CA LEU A 387 1.80 -9.91 -13.69
C LEU A 387 3.03 -9.32 -14.40
N VAL A 388 3.56 -8.18 -13.94
CA VAL A 388 4.80 -7.59 -14.48
C VAL A 388 6.01 -8.49 -14.27
N GLU A 389 5.99 -9.38 -13.26
CA GLU A 389 7.08 -10.34 -13.04
C GLU A 389 7.14 -11.42 -14.13
N LEU A 390 5.99 -11.75 -14.73
CA LEU A 390 5.87 -12.72 -15.82
C LEU A 390 6.44 -12.21 -17.15
N VAL A 391 6.59 -10.89 -17.30
CA VAL A 391 7.02 -10.28 -18.56
C VAL A 391 8.40 -9.64 -18.40
N ASP A 392 8.52 -8.69 -17.48
CA ASP A 392 9.69 -7.80 -17.43
C ASP A 392 10.84 -8.35 -16.57
N HIS A 393 10.57 -9.33 -15.70
CA HIS A 393 11.58 -9.86 -14.76
C HIS A 393 12.03 -11.27 -15.12
N SER A 394 11.09 -12.14 -15.49
CA SER A 394 11.36 -13.56 -15.76
C SER A 394 10.88 -14.02 -17.12
N GLY A 395 10.15 -13.18 -17.85
CA GLY A 395 9.59 -13.49 -19.14
C GLY A 395 10.65 -13.47 -20.24
N HIS A 396 10.70 -14.54 -21.03
CA HIS A 396 11.47 -14.56 -22.27
C HIS A 396 10.51 -14.52 -23.46
N CYS A 397 10.54 -13.43 -24.24
CA CYS A 397 9.77 -13.31 -25.47
C CYS A 397 10.34 -14.26 -26.52
N VAL A 398 9.53 -15.22 -26.97
CA VAL A 398 9.95 -16.27 -27.92
C VAL A 398 9.43 -16.05 -29.33
N GLY A 399 8.56 -15.07 -29.54
CA GLY A 399 7.92 -14.81 -30.82
C GLY A 399 6.54 -14.20 -30.66
N ASN A 400 5.68 -14.37 -31.66
CA ASN A 400 4.31 -13.89 -31.61
C ASN A 400 3.39 -14.80 -32.45
N HIS A 401 2.08 -14.53 -32.40
CA HIS A 401 1.08 -15.34 -33.14
C HIS A 401 1.35 -15.54 -34.64
N LYS A 402 2.08 -14.62 -35.32
CA LYS A 402 2.40 -14.74 -36.75
C LYS A 402 3.39 -15.87 -37.06
N ASP A 403 4.10 -16.38 -36.06
CA ASP A 403 4.92 -17.59 -36.19
C ASP A 403 4.05 -18.85 -36.39
N PHE A 404 2.73 -18.75 -36.14
CA PHE A 404 1.75 -19.82 -36.29
C PHE A 404 0.77 -19.54 -37.43
N VAL A 405 0.10 -18.39 -37.42
CA VAL A 405 -0.90 -18.02 -38.43
C VAL A 405 -0.72 -16.57 -38.85
N TYR A 406 -0.68 -16.32 -40.16
CA TYR A 406 -0.48 -14.97 -40.69
C TYR A 406 -1.19 -14.75 -42.04
N TYR A 407 -1.52 -13.50 -42.35
CA TYR A 407 -2.00 -13.08 -43.65
C TYR A 407 -0.84 -12.70 -44.58
N ALA A 408 -0.68 -13.44 -45.68
CA ALA A 408 0.40 -13.21 -46.66
C ALA A 408 -0.05 -12.41 -47.90
N GLY A 409 -1.26 -11.86 -47.90
CA GLY A 409 -1.91 -11.32 -49.11
C GLY A 409 -2.58 -12.40 -49.97
N GLY A 410 -3.33 -11.97 -50.99
CA GLY A 410 -3.99 -12.89 -51.94
C GLY A 410 -5.29 -13.53 -51.47
N GLY A 411 -5.95 -12.98 -50.44
CA GLY A 411 -7.30 -13.41 -50.02
C GLY A 411 -7.35 -14.71 -49.21
N GLN A 412 -6.21 -15.18 -48.68
CA GLN A 412 -6.08 -16.41 -47.91
C GLN A 412 -5.14 -16.23 -46.71
N LEU A 413 -5.49 -16.79 -45.54
CA LEU A 413 -4.60 -16.91 -44.39
C LEU A 413 -3.63 -18.07 -44.58
N ARG A 414 -2.46 -18.04 -43.95
CA ARG A 414 -1.48 -19.14 -43.97
C ARG A 414 -1.20 -19.61 -42.56
N ALA A 415 -1.21 -20.92 -42.36
CA ALA A 415 -0.68 -21.57 -41.17
C ALA A 415 0.77 -22.03 -41.43
N THR A 416 1.61 -21.99 -40.40
CA THR A 416 2.95 -22.59 -40.42
C THR A 416 2.89 -24.05 -40.00
N GLN A 417 4.03 -24.73 -40.08
CA GLN A 417 4.18 -26.12 -39.63
C GLN A 417 4.14 -26.29 -38.11
N ASP A 418 4.22 -25.17 -37.38
CA ASP A 418 4.18 -25.12 -35.93
C ASP A 418 2.72 -25.08 -35.43
N VAL A 419 1.74 -24.93 -36.33
CA VAL A 419 0.33 -25.21 -36.04
C VAL A 419 0.09 -26.72 -36.07
N PRO A 420 -0.41 -27.32 -34.99
CA PRO A 420 -0.70 -28.74 -34.98
C PRO A 420 -1.66 -29.16 -36.10
N SER A 421 -1.31 -30.22 -36.84
CA SER A 421 -2.04 -30.65 -38.03
C SER A 421 -3.51 -31.02 -37.76
N ARG A 422 -3.83 -31.52 -36.55
CA ARG A 422 -5.21 -31.82 -36.15
C ARG A 422 -6.12 -30.58 -36.09
N LEU A 423 -5.54 -29.39 -35.95
CA LEU A 423 -6.29 -28.14 -35.89
C LEU A 423 -6.70 -27.64 -37.27
N ALA A 424 -6.15 -28.19 -38.35
CA ALA A 424 -6.47 -27.76 -39.70
C ALA A 424 -7.99 -27.77 -40.02
N PRO A 425 -8.72 -28.90 -39.85
CA PRO A 425 -10.16 -28.92 -40.09
C PRO A 425 -10.91 -27.99 -39.14
N PHE A 426 -10.51 -27.95 -37.86
CA PHE A 426 -11.12 -27.12 -36.83
C PHE A 426 -11.02 -25.62 -37.16
N LEU A 427 -9.81 -25.10 -37.41
CA LEU A 427 -9.61 -23.68 -37.71
C LEU A 427 -10.30 -23.26 -39.01
N GLN A 428 -10.30 -24.13 -40.02
CA GLN A 428 -10.99 -23.86 -41.28
C GLN A 428 -12.52 -23.84 -41.11
N GLU A 429 -13.09 -24.73 -40.30
CA GLU A 429 -14.53 -24.74 -39.99
C GLU A 429 -14.94 -23.44 -39.30
N TYR A 430 -14.24 -23.04 -38.23
CA TYR A 430 -14.54 -21.83 -37.50
C TYR A 430 -14.33 -20.55 -38.32
N LEU A 431 -13.33 -20.51 -39.21
CA LEU A 431 -13.17 -19.41 -40.16
C LEU A 431 -14.36 -19.36 -41.13
N THR A 432 -14.76 -20.49 -41.70
CA THR A 432 -15.90 -20.56 -42.63
C THR A 432 -17.17 -20.05 -41.96
N GLU A 433 -17.43 -20.48 -40.72
CA GLU A 433 -18.59 -20.03 -39.96
C GLU A 433 -18.54 -18.50 -39.73
N PHE A 434 -17.39 -17.97 -39.32
CA PHE A 434 -17.20 -16.54 -39.08
C PHE A 434 -17.42 -15.71 -40.35
N VAL A 435 -16.82 -16.13 -41.47
CA VAL A 435 -16.89 -15.43 -42.76
C VAL A 435 -18.26 -15.55 -43.41
N SER A 436 -19.00 -16.65 -43.20
CA SER A 436 -20.37 -16.80 -43.74
C SER A 436 -21.31 -15.65 -43.35
N ARG A 437 -21.04 -15.01 -42.21
CA ARG A 437 -21.79 -13.85 -41.70
C ARG A 437 -21.21 -12.51 -42.18
N ARG A 438 -20.03 -12.49 -42.82
CA ARG A 438 -19.28 -11.31 -43.30
C ARG A 438 -18.47 -11.61 -44.58
N PRO A 439 -19.10 -12.05 -45.69
CA PRO A 439 -18.41 -12.71 -46.80
C PRO A 439 -17.47 -11.82 -47.62
N PHE A 440 -17.60 -10.49 -47.54
CA PHE A 440 -16.83 -9.54 -48.35
C PHE A 440 -15.66 -8.87 -47.61
N SER A 441 -15.42 -9.22 -46.34
CA SER A 441 -14.47 -8.49 -45.48
C SER A 441 -13.23 -9.30 -45.10
N PHE A 442 -13.25 -10.62 -45.25
CA PHE A 442 -12.22 -11.50 -44.68
C PHE A 442 -11.82 -12.65 -45.61
N PRO A 443 -10.59 -13.16 -45.49
CA PRO A 443 -10.17 -14.40 -46.15
C PRO A 443 -11.08 -15.57 -45.77
N ALA A 444 -11.53 -16.34 -46.74
CA ALA A 444 -12.43 -17.50 -46.50
C ALA A 444 -11.67 -18.81 -46.21
N THR A 445 -10.36 -18.86 -46.42
CA THR A 445 -9.57 -20.09 -46.30
C THR A 445 -8.25 -19.88 -45.56
N ILE A 446 -7.75 -20.97 -44.97
CA ILE A 446 -6.41 -21.08 -44.37
C ILE A 446 -5.64 -22.14 -45.15
N ALA A 447 -4.49 -21.77 -45.72
CA ALA A 447 -3.56 -22.71 -46.31
C ALA A 447 -2.69 -23.35 -45.23
N PHE A 448 -2.72 -24.68 -45.13
CA PHE A 448 -1.87 -25.45 -44.23
C PHE A 448 -0.69 -26.07 -44.98
N PRO A 449 0.50 -26.16 -44.36
CA PRO A 449 1.65 -26.79 -44.99
C PRO A 449 1.42 -28.28 -45.17
N THR A 450 1.88 -28.81 -46.31
CA THR A 450 1.94 -30.25 -46.54
C THR A 450 3.08 -30.86 -45.70
N ALA A 451 2.91 -32.10 -45.24
CA ALA A 451 3.72 -32.77 -44.20
C ALA A 451 5.24 -32.91 -44.47
N ALA A 452 5.78 -32.35 -45.56
CA ALA A 452 7.17 -32.48 -45.98
C ALA A 452 8.02 -31.19 -45.80
N ALA A 453 7.48 -30.09 -45.26
CA ALA A 453 8.27 -28.89 -44.99
C ALA A 453 9.12 -29.07 -43.71
N PRO A 454 10.43 -28.73 -43.73
CA PRO A 454 11.29 -28.81 -42.55
C PRO A 454 10.94 -27.71 -41.54
N ARG A 455 10.81 -28.12 -40.26
CA ARG A 455 10.64 -27.22 -39.10
C ARG A 455 11.67 -26.09 -39.14
N ARG A 456 11.24 -24.84 -38.95
CA ARG A 456 12.16 -23.71 -38.81
C ARG A 456 12.97 -24.02 -37.56
N GLY A 457 14.25 -24.34 -37.76
CA GLY A 457 15.15 -24.64 -36.64
C GLY A 457 15.11 -23.49 -35.64
N THR A 458 14.93 -23.84 -34.38
CA THR A 458 15.09 -22.95 -33.23
C THR A 458 16.52 -22.39 -33.24
N GLY A 459 16.69 -21.24 -33.88
CA GLY A 459 17.90 -20.46 -33.77
C GLY A 459 17.98 -19.87 -32.38
N LEU A 460 18.98 -20.31 -31.60
CA LEU A 460 19.50 -19.59 -30.44
C LEU A 460 19.65 -18.10 -30.79
N TRP A 461 18.84 -17.24 -30.16
CA TRP A 461 19.09 -15.81 -30.01
C TRP A 461 18.57 -15.35 -28.66
#